data_AF-A0A832FLZ2-F1
#
_entry.id   AF-A0A832FLZ2-F1
#
_cell.length_a   1.000
_cell.length_b   1.000
_cell.length_c   1.000
_cell.angle_alpha   90.00
_cell.angle_beta   90.00
_cell.angle_gamma   90.00
#
_symmetry.space_group_name_H-M   'P 1'
#
loop_
_entity.id
_entity.type
_entity.pdbx_description
1 polymer ?
#
loop_
_entity_poly.entity_id
_entity_poly.type
_entity_poly.pdbx_seq_one_letter_code
_entity_poly.pdbx_strand_id
1 'polypeptide(L)'
;MARSVRIAQISCGTEYSGIQKEIEKAAEIVGGKIFIPEVDLSEVRSIEDELGFHVASPGLRVMMARAKAIVEGRVEADGVFIATCFKCAEGALTRSIIRRYIQSKTKIPVVTYSFTERTKAGALLLRMEALVSVIGKKPLFARTKQEGLTAGIDSGSTTTKAVIMRDNEIIGSGWIPTTSVFESGQLALNMALKEAKVSLESLEAIGVTGYGRMILKEAYKAQLAMEEVSTCSKGALYLSNRQKGDATVIDIGGMDNKAVTLYDSIPDSFTVGGVCAGASGRFLETSAKRLGVSLDEFGDLALKGDYRKVPMNAYCIVFGLQDLVAGLASGAKVEDVAAAACHSVAEQVFEQQLQEIDIRYPIVQVGSTALIKGLVKAMSEILSVDVIVPEKPNLIGAVGVAVMVSGMKELEEGEK
;
A
#
# COMPACT_ATOMS: atom_id res chain seq x y z
N MET A 1 -20.79 -18.00 12.54
CA MET A 1 -20.05 -16.74 12.78
C MET A 1 -18.61 -16.99 12.38
N ALA A 2 -18.05 -16.19 11.46
CA ALA A 2 -16.63 -16.29 11.12
C ALA A 2 -15.78 -16.07 12.38
N ARG A 3 -14.74 -16.88 12.58
CA ARG A 3 -13.81 -16.73 13.70
C ARG A 3 -13.17 -15.34 13.63
N SER A 4 -13.20 -14.58 14.72
CA SER A 4 -12.50 -13.29 14.78
C SER A 4 -10.99 -13.49 14.64
N VAL A 5 -10.37 -12.65 13.81
CA VAL A 5 -8.93 -12.70 13.53
C VAL A 5 -8.14 -12.25 14.76
N ARG A 6 -7.30 -13.13 15.30
CA ARG A 6 -6.49 -12.85 16.49
C ARG A 6 -5.21 -12.11 16.12
N ILE A 7 -5.11 -10.84 16.50
CA ILE A 7 -3.97 -9.98 16.18
C ILE A 7 -3.11 -9.79 17.44
N ALA A 8 -1.88 -10.29 17.40
CA ALA A 8 -0.90 -10.09 18.46
C ALA A 8 -0.34 -8.67 18.40
N GLN A 9 -0.60 -7.85 19.42
CA GLN A 9 0.05 -6.57 19.59
C GLN A 9 1.43 -6.76 20.24
N ILE A 10 2.47 -6.45 19.49
CA ILE A 10 3.86 -6.48 19.96
C ILE A 10 4.33 -5.05 20.14
N SER A 11 4.40 -4.64 21.40
CA SER A 11 4.73 -3.28 21.81
C SER A 11 5.65 -3.25 23.02
N CYS A 12 6.34 -2.12 23.21
CA CYS A 12 7.24 -1.89 24.35
C CYS A 12 6.50 -1.73 25.70
N GLY A 13 5.19 -1.55 25.68
CA GLY A 13 4.31 -1.58 26.85
C GLY A 13 3.22 -2.65 26.68
N THR A 14 2.50 -2.96 27.76
CA THR A 14 1.24 -3.72 27.68
C THR A 14 0.15 -2.85 27.09
N GLU A 15 -0.02 -1.64 27.61
CA GLU A 15 -1.04 -0.70 27.17
C GLU A 15 -0.43 0.68 26.93
N TYR A 16 -0.88 1.36 25.88
CA TYR A 16 -0.50 2.74 25.61
C TYR A 16 -1.64 3.69 26.01
N SER A 17 -1.42 4.45 27.08
CA SER A 17 -2.37 5.45 27.56
C SER A 17 -2.79 6.40 26.44
N GLY A 18 -4.10 6.51 26.22
CA GLY A 18 -4.69 7.44 25.24
C GLY A 18 -4.87 6.91 23.82
N ILE A 19 -4.10 5.90 23.39
CA ILE A 19 -4.19 5.34 22.02
C ILE A 19 -4.65 3.88 21.97
N GLN A 20 -4.52 3.10 23.06
CA GLN A 20 -4.84 1.67 23.06
C GLN A 20 -6.28 1.41 22.57
N LYS A 21 -7.24 2.17 23.11
CA LYS A 21 -8.65 2.13 22.69
C LYS A 21 -8.85 2.38 21.19
N GLU A 22 -7.99 3.17 20.56
CA GLU A 22 -8.09 3.50 19.13
C GLU A 22 -7.54 2.36 18.27
N ILE A 23 -6.51 1.65 18.75
CA ILE A 23 -5.98 0.43 18.14
C ILE A 23 -7.04 -0.68 18.20
N GLU A 24 -7.60 -0.92 19.38
CA GLU A 24 -8.64 -1.93 19.61
C GLU A 24 -9.89 -1.63 18.79
N LYS A 25 -10.38 -0.40 18.83
CA LYS A 25 -11.53 0.04 18.02
C LYS A 25 -11.29 -0.17 16.52
N ALA A 26 -10.10 0.17 16.02
CA ALA A 26 -9.79 -0.01 14.60
C ALA A 26 -9.82 -1.50 14.20
N ALA A 27 -9.27 -2.39 15.05
CA ALA A 27 -9.31 -3.83 14.82
C ALA A 27 -10.73 -4.39 14.91
N GLU A 28 -11.52 -3.98 15.91
CA GLU A 28 -12.88 -4.45 16.11
C GLU A 28 -13.80 -4.11 14.93
N ILE A 29 -13.71 -2.88 14.40
CA ILE A 29 -14.48 -2.42 13.23
C ILE A 29 -14.30 -3.36 12.03
N VAL A 30 -13.13 -3.97 11.88
CA VAL A 30 -12.79 -4.83 10.74
C VAL A 30 -12.86 -6.32 11.08
N GLY A 31 -13.35 -6.71 12.27
CA GLY A 31 -13.50 -8.11 12.69
C GLY A 31 -12.25 -8.74 13.30
N GLY A 32 -11.23 -7.94 13.61
CA GLY A 32 -10.04 -8.36 14.35
C GLY A 32 -10.19 -8.19 15.87
N LYS A 33 -9.42 -8.97 16.63
CA LYS A 33 -9.30 -8.86 18.08
C LYS A 33 -7.84 -8.74 18.47
N ILE A 34 -7.49 -7.61 19.07
CA ILE A 34 -6.16 -7.35 19.61
C ILE A 34 -5.99 -8.15 20.91
N PHE A 35 -4.82 -8.75 21.09
CA PHE A 35 -4.37 -9.29 22.36
C PHE A 35 -2.86 -9.08 22.52
N ILE A 36 -2.38 -9.11 23.76
CA ILE A 36 -0.96 -8.93 24.08
C ILE A 36 -0.38 -10.30 24.44
N PRO A 37 0.66 -10.79 23.74
CA PRO A 37 1.31 -12.05 24.11
C PRO A 37 1.94 -12.00 25.51
N GLU A 38 1.69 -13.04 26.30
CA GLU A 38 2.37 -13.28 27.58
C GLU A 38 3.72 -13.98 27.32
N VAL A 39 4.72 -13.64 28.12
CA VAL A 39 6.10 -14.14 27.97
C VAL A 39 6.76 -14.35 29.33
N ASP A 40 7.66 -15.31 29.40
CA ASP A 40 8.40 -15.61 30.62
C ASP A 40 9.61 -14.70 30.81
N LEU A 41 9.94 -14.41 32.07
CA LEU A 41 11.08 -13.56 32.45
C LEU A 41 12.44 -14.10 31.96
N SER A 42 12.58 -15.42 31.83
CA SER A 42 13.79 -16.06 31.30
C SER A 42 14.08 -15.68 29.84
N GLU A 43 13.03 -15.42 29.06
CA GLU A 43 13.14 -15.11 27.63
C GLU A 43 13.53 -13.67 27.40
N VAL A 44 12.96 -12.78 28.21
CA VAL A 44 13.35 -11.36 28.24
C VAL A 44 14.84 -11.20 28.52
N ARG A 45 15.46 -12.14 29.26
CA ARG A 45 16.89 -12.11 29.60
C ARG A 45 17.81 -12.68 28.52
N SER A 46 17.31 -13.52 27.62
CA SER A 46 18.14 -14.25 26.63
C SER A 46 17.91 -13.78 25.19
N ILE A 47 16.83 -13.04 24.92
CA ILE A 47 16.44 -12.66 23.56
C ILE A 47 17.43 -11.72 22.88
N GLU A 48 18.11 -10.86 23.64
CA GLU A 48 19.08 -9.90 23.08
C GLU A 48 20.30 -10.62 22.49
N ASP A 49 20.77 -11.67 23.17
CA ASP A 49 21.89 -12.50 22.71
C ASP A 49 21.50 -13.28 21.44
N GLU A 50 20.26 -13.77 21.37
CA GLU A 50 19.74 -14.48 20.20
C GLU A 50 19.59 -13.57 18.98
N LEU A 51 19.06 -12.35 19.18
CA LEU A 51 18.85 -11.39 18.10
C LEU A 51 20.11 -10.57 17.78
N GLY A 52 21.17 -10.67 18.60
CA GLY A 52 22.41 -9.90 18.44
C GLY A 52 22.20 -8.38 18.57
N PHE A 53 21.17 -7.96 19.31
CA PHE A 53 20.80 -6.56 19.47
C PHE A 53 20.40 -6.28 20.92
N HIS A 54 21.09 -5.34 21.55
CA HIS A 54 20.86 -4.97 22.94
C HIS A 54 20.15 -3.62 23.04
N VAL A 55 19.18 -3.53 23.95
CA VAL A 55 18.39 -2.32 24.18
C VAL A 55 18.41 -1.93 25.66
N ALA A 56 18.49 -0.63 25.92
CA ALA A 56 18.47 -0.08 27.27
C ALA A 56 17.08 -0.29 27.92
N SER A 57 16.01 -0.12 27.14
CA SER A 57 14.63 -0.20 27.63
C SER A 57 14.21 -1.63 27.97
N PRO A 58 13.82 -1.92 29.23
CA PRO A 58 13.21 -3.22 29.60
C PRO A 58 11.95 -3.53 28.79
N GLY A 59 11.16 -2.50 28.44
CA GLY A 59 9.96 -2.66 27.63
C GLY A 59 10.26 -3.15 26.21
N LEU A 60 11.37 -2.69 25.62
CA LEU A 60 11.81 -3.18 24.31
C LEU A 60 12.33 -4.62 24.37
N ARG A 61 12.98 -5.04 25.47
CA ARG A 61 13.33 -6.45 25.68
C ARG A 61 12.08 -7.34 25.77
N VAL A 62 11.04 -6.88 26.48
CA VAL A 62 9.75 -7.59 26.53
C VAL A 62 9.12 -7.68 25.14
N MET A 63 9.17 -6.61 24.36
CA MET A 63 8.70 -6.58 22.98
C MET A 63 9.43 -7.62 22.10
N MET A 64 10.75 -7.74 22.24
CA MET A 64 11.54 -8.76 21.54
C MET A 64 11.17 -10.18 21.99
N ALA A 65 11.00 -10.42 23.29
CA ALA A 65 10.57 -11.72 23.81
C ALA A 65 9.17 -12.13 23.29
N ARG A 66 8.24 -11.18 23.16
CA ARG A 66 6.92 -11.43 22.56
C ARG A 66 7.01 -11.87 21.11
N ALA A 67 7.93 -11.28 20.34
CA ALA A 67 8.18 -11.73 18.96
C ALA A 67 8.70 -13.17 18.93
N LYS A 68 9.59 -13.55 19.86
CA LYS A 68 10.06 -14.94 20.02
C LYS A 68 8.94 -15.91 20.35
N ALA A 69 8.04 -15.56 21.27
CA ALA A 69 6.90 -16.42 21.60
C ALA A 69 5.97 -16.71 20.41
N ILE A 70 5.81 -15.75 19.49
CA ILE A 70 5.09 -15.95 18.22
C ILE A 70 5.90 -16.86 17.28
N VAL A 71 7.19 -16.60 17.10
CA VAL A 71 8.07 -17.36 16.19
C VAL A 71 8.19 -18.83 16.60
N GLU A 72 8.28 -19.12 17.89
CA GLU A 72 8.37 -20.47 18.43
C GLU A 72 7.02 -21.19 18.50
N GLY A 73 5.92 -20.53 18.12
CA GLY A 73 4.57 -21.10 18.13
C GLY A 73 3.99 -21.33 19.53
N ARG A 74 4.61 -20.77 20.58
CA ARG A 74 4.09 -20.84 21.96
C ARG A 74 2.84 -19.98 22.12
N VAL A 75 2.74 -18.91 21.34
CA VAL A 75 1.56 -18.06 21.25
C VAL A 75 1.04 -18.07 19.82
N GLU A 76 -0.19 -18.58 19.63
CA GLU A 76 -0.84 -18.55 18.33
C GLU A 76 -1.43 -17.17 18.01
N ALA A 77 -1.08 -16.63 16.86
CA ALA A 77 -1.64 -15.40 16.29
C ALA A 77 -1.90 -15.56 14.79
N ASP A 78 -2.97 -14.94 14.31
CA ASP A 78 -3.29 -14.90 12.88
C ASP A 78 -2.53 -13.79 12.16
N GLY A 79 -2.23 -12.70 12.88
CA GLY A 79 -1.52 -11.52 12.40
C GLY A 79 -0.78 -10.83 13.54
N VAL A 80 0.19 -9.99 13.20
CA VAL A 80 0.98 -9.23 14.17
C VAL A 80 0.87 -7.74 13.90
N PHE A 81 0.60 -6.97 14.95
CA PHE A 81 0.65 -5.51 14.94
C PHE A 81 1.80 -5.03 15.84
N ILE A 82 2.87 -4.54 15.22
CA ILE A 82 4.06 -4.04 15.90
C ILE A 82 3.91 -2.53 16.12
N ALA A 83 3.90 -2.09 17.37
CA ALA A 83 3.66 -0.68 17.70
C ALA A 83 4.72 -0.12 18.64
N THR A 84 5.16 1.11 18.35
CA THR A 84 6.17 1.83 19.14
C THR A 84 5.96 3.35 19.02
N CYS A 85 6.45 4.13 19.99
CA CYS A 85 6.31 5.59 19.98
C CYS A 85 7.22 6.22 18.92
N PHE A 86 6.71 7.21 18.17
CA PHE A 86 7.47 7.85 17.08
C PHE A 86 8.76 8.56 17.51
N LYS A 87 8.86 8.98 18.78
CA LYS A 87 10.03 9.68 19.33
C LYS A 87 11.17 8.74 19.73
N CYS A 88 10.96 7.43 19.70
CA CYS A 88 11.92 6.45 20.23
C CYS A 88 12.77 5.85 19.11
N ALA A 89 14.01 6.31 18.96
CA ALA A 89 14.95 5.79 17.96
C ALA A 89 15.26 4.30 18.20
N GLU A 90 15.52 3.90 19.44
CA GLU A 90 15.73 2.50 19.82
C GLU A 90 14.49 1.64 19.51
N GLY A 91 13.30 2.20 19.71
CA GLY A 91 12.03 1.58 19.35
C GLY A 91 11.88 1.38 17.84
N ALA A 92 12.32 2.33 17.01
CA ALA A 92 12.29 2.19 15.55
C ALA A 92 13.21 1.05 15.06
N LEU A 93 14.42 0.98 15.60
CA LEU A 93 15.36 -0.13 15.32
C LEU A 93 14.78 -1.47 15.78
N THR A 94 14.24 -1.52 17.00
CA THR A 94 13.60 -2.73 17.56
C THR A 94 12.45 -3.21 16.67
N ARG A 95 11.53 -2.31 16.24
CA ARG A 95 10.43 -2.66 15.30
C ARG A 95 10.96 -3.35 14.05
N SER A 96 12.01 -2.80 13.44
CA SER A 96 12.58 -3.34 12.20
C SER A 96 13.22 -4.71 12.41
N ILE A 97 13.95 -4.90 13.52
CA ILE A 97 14.58 -6.17 13.87
C ILE A 97 13.54 -7.25 14.13
N ILE A 98 12.52 -6.96 14.96
CA ILE A 98 11.50 -7.96 15.28
C ILE A 98 10.57 -8.27 14.10
N ARG A 99 10.29 -7.28 13.22
CA ARG A 99 9.57 -7.50 11.97
C ARG A 99 10.31 -8.53 11.10
N ARG A 100 11.60 -8.29 10.83
CA ARG A 100 12.48 -9.21 10.09
C ARG A 100 12.51 -10.59 10.70
N TYR A 101 12.66 -10.65 12.02
CA TYR A 101 12.70 -11.92 12.76
C TYR A 101 11.41 -12.73 12.57
N ILE A 102 10.24 -12.11 12.70
CA ILE A 102 8.95 -12.78 12.49
C ILE A 102 8.77 -13.21 11.02
N GLN A 103 9.07 -12.33 10.06
CA GLN A 103 8.90 -12.62 8.63
C GLN A 103 9.86 -13.70 8.12
N SER A 104 11.08 -13.77 8.65
CA SER A 104 12.07 -14.79 8.24
C SER A 104 11.77 -16.19 8.78
N LYS A 105 10.90 -16.31 9.78
CA LYS A 105 10.61 -17.59 10.47
C LYS A 105 9.15 -18.02 10.36
N THR A 106 8.26 -17.13 9.98
CA THR A 106 6.80 -17.38 9.93
C THR A 106 6.19 -16.84 8.65
N LYS A 107 4.97 -17.28 8.34
CA LYS A 107 4.13 -16.70 7.27
C LYS A 107 3.02 -15.80 7.82
N ILE A 108 3.21 -15.29 9.04
CA ILE A 108 2.21 -14.45 9.71
C ILE A 108 2.38 -13.03 9.16
N PRO A 109 1.32 -12.38 8.64
CA PRO A 109 1.41 -11.02 8.15
C PRO A 109 1.65 -10.03 9.30
N VAL A 110 2.52 -9.07 9.05
CA VAL A 110 3.03 -8.10 10.03
C VAL A 110 2.76 -6.68 9.57
N VAL A 111 2.09 -5.92 10.42
CA VAL A 111 1.93 -4.46 10.25
C VAL A 111 2.76 -3.76 11.30
N THR A 112 3.62 -2.83 10.87
CA THR A 112 4.32 -1.91 11.78
C THR A 112 3.61 -0.57 11.84
N TYR A 113 3.59 0.04 13.01
CA TYR A 113 3.09 1.39 13.20
C TYR A 113 3.89 2.16 14.24
N SER A 114 4.18 3.41 13.90
CA SER A 114 4.85 4.37 14.75
C SER A 114 3.81 5.42 15.15
N PHE A 115 3.30 5.35 16.37
CA PHE A 115 2.17 6.19 16.78
C PHE A 115 2.64 7.55 17.31
N THR A 116 1.80 8.56 17.07
CA THR A 116 1.82 9.83 17.79
C THR A 116 0.79 9.80 18.92
N GLU A 117 0.93 10.69 19.89
CA GLU A 117 0.03 10.85 21.04
C GLU A 117 -1.44 11.16 20.64
N ARG A 118 -1.70 11.46 19.36
CA ARG A 118 -3.03 11.83 18.83
C ARG A 118 -3.59 10.83 17.80
N THR A 119 -3.00 9.64 17.68
CA THR A 119 -3.47 8.61 16.75
C THR A 119 -4.95 8.30 16.99
N LYS A 120 -5.74 8.19 15.90
CA LYS A 120 -7.16 7.84 15.91
C LYS A 120 -7.41 6.56 15.14
N ALA A 121 -8.49 5.86 15.48
CA ALA A 121 -8.87 4.60 14.83
C ALA A 121 -8.95 4.71 13.30
N GLY A 122 -9.46 5.83 12.78
CA GLY A 122 -9.55 6.07 11.34
C GLY A 122 -8.19 6.04 10.61
N ALA A 123 -7.10 6.45 11.27
CA ALA A 123 -5.75 6.39 10.68
C ALA A 123 -5.18 4.97 10.63
N LEU A 124 -5.70 4.07 11.49
CA LEU A 124 -5.31 2.67 11.57
C LEU A 124 -6.23 1.76 10.74
N LEU A 125 -7.42 2.23 10.39
CA LEU A 125 -8.48 1.41 9.82
C LEU A 125 -8.03 0.67 8.55
N LEU A 126 -7.41 1.38 7.60
CA LEU A 126 -6.92 0.76 6.36
C LEU A 126 -5.89 -0.34 6.65
N ARG A 127 -4.99 -0.12 7.61
CA ARG A 127 -3.96 -1.11 7.98
C ARG A 127 -4.57 -2.35 8.63
N MET A 128 -5.52 -2.14 9.54
CA MET A 128 -6.21 -3.25 10.22
C MET A 128 -7.07 -4.02 9.23
N GLU A 129 -7.78 -3.33 8.33
CA GLU A 129 -8.59 -3.95 7.29
C GLU A 129 -7.75 -4.77 6.32
N ALA A 130 -6.60 -4.24 5.87
CA ALA A 130 -5.65 -4.96 5.02
C ALA A 130 -5.12 -6.20 5.73
N LEU A 131 -4.69 -6.08 7.00
CA LEU A 131 -4.20 -7.21 7.79
C LEU A 131 -5.27 -8.31 7.94
N VAL A 132 -6.50 -7.94 8.32
CA VAL A 132 -7.60 -8.91 8.44
C VAL A 132 -7.99 -9.50 7.10
N SER A 133 -7.98 -8.71 6.02
CA SER A 133 -8.30 -9.19 4.67
C SER A 133 -7.28 -10.22 4.18
N VAL A 134 -5.98 -9.96 4.36
CA VAL A 134 -4.89 -10.90 4.03
C VAL A 134 -5.07 -12.23 4.75
N ILE A 135 -5.50 -12.20 6.02
CA ILE A 135 -5.70 -13.40 6.83
C ILE A 135 -6.95 -14.16 6.40
N GLY A 136 -8.09 -13.46 6.31
CA GLY A 136 -9.40 -14.08 6.10
C GLY A 136 -9.71 -14.45 4.66
N LYS A 137 -9.00 -13.86 3.68
CA LYS A 137 -9.28 -14.03 2.24
C LYS A 137 -8.09 -14.58 1.45
N LYS A 138 -7.18 -15.35 2.10
CA LYS A 138 -6.00 -15.97 1.46
C LYS A 138 -6.28 -16.63 0.09
N PRO A 139 -7.38 -17.38 -0.11
CA PRO A 139 -7.66 -17.98 -1.42
C PRO A 139 -7.75 -16.97 -2.56
N LEU A 140 -8.30 -15.77 -2.30
CA LEU A 140 -8.42 -14.71 -3.31
C LEU A 140 -7.05 -14.16 -3.74
N PHE A 141 -6.09 -14.09 -2.82
CA PHE A 141 -4.72 -13.68 -3.13
C PHE A 141 -3.94 -14.72 -3.92
N ALA A 142 -4.17 -16.01 -3.64
CA ALA A 142 -3.48 -17.11 -4.32
C ALA A 142 -3.91 -17.30 -5.79
N ARG A 143 -5.05 -16.73 -6.22
CA ARG A 143 -5.55 -16.85 -7.60
C ARG A 143 -4.58 -16.24 -8.60
N THR A 144 -4.09 -17.03 -9.54
CA THR A 144 -3.18 -16.53 -10.59
C THR A 144 -3.90 -16.12 -11.86
N LYS A 145 -5.19 -16.46 -11.99
CA LYS A 145 -5.99 -16.22 -13.19
C LYS A 145 -7.29 -15.48 -12.85
N GLN A 146 -7.79 -14.76 -13.84
CA GLN A 146 -9.14 -14.22 -13.90
C GLN A 146 -9.94 -15.04 -14.91
N GLU A 147 -11.15 -15.44 -14.54
CA GLU A 147 -12.04 -16.29 -15.35
C GLU A 147 -13.42 -15.64 -15.44
N GLY A 148 -14.10 -15.87 -16.57
CA GLY A 148 -15.43 -15.34 -16.84
C GLY A 148 -15.43 -13.83 -17.09
N LEU A 149 -16.62 -13.24 -17.20
CA LEU A 149 -16.80 -11.81 -17.46
C LEU A 149 -16.97 -11.03 -16.14
N THR A 150 -15.93 -10.34 -15.68
CA THR A 150 -15.96 -9.60 -14.40
C THR A 150 -15.64 -8.13 -14.59
N ALA A 151 -16.11 -7.30 -13.65
CA ALA A 151 -15.73 -5.90 -13.57
C ALA A 151 -15.01 -5.58 -12.26
N GLY A 152 -14.03 -4.69 -12.34
CA GLY A 152 -13.38 -4.10 -11.18
C GLY A 152 -13.47 -2.58 -11.22
N ILE A 153 -13.82 -1.95 -10.10
CA ILE A 153 -13.91 -0.49 -9.98
C ILE A 153 -13.02 -0.03 -8.82
N ASP A 154 -12.03 0.80 -9.12
CA ASP A 154 -11.16 1.46 -8.15
C ASP A 154 -11.56 2.93 -8.02
N SER A 155 -12.24 3.27 -6.93
CA SER A 155 -12.58 4.66 -6.62
C SER A 155 -11.55 5.27 -5.68
N GLY A 156 -10.41 5.64 -6.27
CA GLY A 156 -9.34 6.35 -5.60
C GLY A 156 -9.70 7.80 -5.28
N SER A 157 -8.79 8.45 -4.56
CA SER A 157 -9.00 9.80 -4.04
C SER A 157 -8.83 10.92 -5.09
N THR A 158 -8.08 10.66 -6.16
CA THR A 158 -7.84 11.61 -7.27
C THR A 158 -8.49 11.16 -8.58
N THR A 159 -8.56 9.85 -8.81
CA THR A 159 -9.07 9.28 -10.07
C THR A 159 -9.81 7.98 -9.80
N THR A 160 -10.91 7.79 -10.51
CA THR A 160 -11.69 6.55 -10.52
C THR A 160 -11.38 5.77 -11.79
N LYS A 161 -11.15 4.46 -11.64
CA LYS A 161 -10.90 3.54 -12.76
C LYS A 161 -11.87 2.39 -12.73
N ALA A 162 -12.20 1.88 -13.91
CA ALA A 162 -12.91 0.64 -14.06
C ALA A 162 -12.26 -0.22 -15.13
N VAL A 163 -12.33 -1.53 -14.98
CA VAL A 163 -11.94 -2.51 -16.01
C VAL A 163 -13.02 -3.55 -16.17
N ILE A 164 -13.22 -3.98 -17.41
CA ILE A 164 -13.96 -5.20 -17.75
C ILE A 164 -12.92 -6.24 -18.18
N MET A 165 -12.93 -7.39 -17.53
CA MET A 165 -12.04 -8.49 -17.84
C MET A 165 -12.81 -9.73 -18.30
N ARG A 166 -12.24 -10.43 -19.28
CA ARG A 166 -12.70 -11.75 -19.73
C ARG A 166 -11.49 -12.67 -19.86
N ASP A 167 -11.49 -13.75 -19.10
CA ASP A 167 -10.51 -14.84 -19.21
C ASP A 167 -9.04 -14.37 -19.27
N ASN A 168 -8.68 -13.48 -18.34
CA ASN A 168 -7.37 -12.81 -18.18
C ASN A 168 -7.12 -11.58 -19.05
N GLU A 169 -8.01 -11.27 -19.99
CA GLU A 169 -7.85 -10.11 -20.87
C GLU A 169 -8.65 -8.92 -20.37
N ILE A 170 -8.03 -7.74 -20.35
CA ILE A 170 -8.75 -6.48 -20.15
C ILE A 170 -9.37 -6.09 -21.49
N ILE A 171 -10.68 -6.28 -21.62
CA ILE A 171 -11.44 -6.01 -22.85
C ILE A 171 -12.08 -4.62 -22.87
N GLY A 172 -12.06 -3.91 -21.74
CA GLY A 172 -12.51 -2.52 -21.66
C GLY A 172 -12.02 -1.83 -20.40
N SER A 173 -11.87 -0.52 -20.47
CA SER A 173 -11.34 0.31 -19.40
C SER A 173 -11.99 1.69 -19.34
N GLY A 174 -12.04 2.26 -18.16
CA GLY A 174 -12.43 3.64 -17.93
C GLY A 174 -11.50 4.27 -16.91
N TRP A 175 -11.09 5.51 -17.15
CA TRP A 175 -10.24 6.25 -16.24
C TRP A 175 -10.60 7.72 -16.30
N ILE A 176 -11.06 8.26 -15.16
CA ILE A 176 -11.49 9.65 -15.05
C ILE A 176 -11.06 10.26 -13.70
N PRO A 177 -11.04 11.60 -13.57
CA PRO A 177 -10.90 12.26 -12.28
C PRO A 177 -12.04 11.89 -11.33
N THR A 178 -11.73 11.69 -10.05
CA THR A 178 -12.74 11.49 -9.00
C THR A 178 -13.32 12.83 -8.60
N THR A 179 -14.63 13.00 -8.73
CA THR A 179 -15.38 14.15 -8.19
C THR A 179 -16.38 13.68 -7.14
N SER A 180 -17.53 13.15 -7.58
CA SER A 180 -18.48 12.39 -6.78
C SER A 180 -18.16 10.92 -6.91
N VAL A 181 -18.03 10.19 -5.80
CA VAL A 181 -17.68 8.75 -5.80
C VAL A 181 -18.62 7.95 -6.70
N PHE A 182 -19.93 8.13 -6.53
CA PHE A 182 -20.93 7.39 -7.29
C PHE A 182 -20.93 7.77 -8.77
N GLU A 183 -20.98 9.07 -9.09
CA GLU A 183 -21.00 9.52 -10.49
C GLU A 183 -19.72 9.14 -11.23
N SER A 184 -18.57 9.28 -10.56
CA SER A 184 -17.28 8.91 -11.14
C SER A 184 -17.20 7.38 -11.35
N GLY A 185 -17.68 6.59 -10.38
CA GLY A 185 -17.81 5.14 -10.53
C GLY A 185 -18.66 4.75 -11.72
N GLN A 186 -19.83 5.39 -11.87
CA GLN A 186 -20.75 5.13 -12.98
C GLN A 186 -20.17 5.50 -14.34
N LEU A 187 -19.53 6.66 -14.45
CA LEU A 187 -18.92 7.11 -15.70
C LEU A 187 -17.75 6.20 -16.10
N ALA A 188 -16.85 5.87 -15.16
CA ALA A 188 -15.73 4.98 -15.42
C ALA A 188 -16.22 3.58 -15.87
N LEU A 189 -17.21 3.01 -15.17
CA LEU A 189 -17.78 1.72 -15.52
C LEU A 189 -18.46 1.75 -16.89
N ASN A 190 -19.23 2.79 -17.20
CA ASN A 190 -19.90 2.94 -18.49
C ASN A 190 -18.89 3.04 -19.65
N MET A 191 -17.77 3.74 -19.46
CA MET A 191 -16.69 3.78 -20.44
C MET A 191 -16.13 2.38 -20.68
N ALA A 192 -15.82 1.64 -19.61
CA ALA A 192 -15.26 0.30 -19.70
C ALA A 192 -16.23 -0.69 -20.38
N LEU A 193 -17.52 -0.66 -20.03
CA LEU A 193 -18.58 -1.47 -20.65
C LEU A 193 -18.74 -1.17 -22.14
N LYS A 194 -18.72 0.11 -22.51
CA LYS A 194 -18.82 0.56 -23.90
C LYS A 194 -17.63 0.10 -24.74
N GLU A 195 -16.41 0.22 -24.21
CA GLU A 195 -15.20 -0.27 -24.87
C GLU A 195 -15.25 -1.79 -25.05
N ALA A 196 -15.68 -2.52 -24.02
CA ALA A 196 -15.84 -3.97 -24.03
C ALA A 196 -17.01 -4.48 -24.89
N LYS A 197 -17.94 -3.60 -25.29
CA LYS A 197 -19.19 -3.95 -25.99
C LYS A 197 -20.03 -4.99 -25.24
N VAL A 198 -20.10 -4.85 -23.91
CA VAL A 198 -20.91 -5.70 -23.04
C VAL A 198 -21.90 -4.86 -22.23
N SER A 199 -23.00 -5.47 -21.79
CA SER A 199 -23.96 -4.80 -20.91
C SER A 199 -23.64 -5.07 -19.44
N LEU A 200 -24.13 -4.20 -18.55
CA LEU A 200 -23.94 -4.37 -17.11
C LEU A 200 -24.51 -5.70 -16.60
N GLU A 201 -25.64 -6.14 -17.16
CA GLU A 201 -26.37 -7.36 -16.79
C GLU A 201 -25.63 -8.63 -17.20
N SER A 202 -24.70 -8.53 -18.16
CA SER A 202 -23.88 -9.67 -18.59
C SER A 202 -22.70 -9.94 -17.65
N LEU A 203 -22.37 -8.99 -16.76
CA LEU A 203 -21.28 -9.16 -15.81
C LEU A 203 -21.62 -10.26 -14.80
N GLU A 204 -20.71 -11.21 -14.66
CA GLU A 204 -20.86 -12.32 -13.74
C GLU A 204 -20.55 -11.94 -12.29
N ALA A 205 -19.65 -10.97 -12.09
CA ALA A 205 -19.36 -10.41 -10.79
C ALA A 205 -18.72 -9.01 -10.89
N ILE A 206 -18.93 -8.20 -9.85
CA ILE A 206 -18.38 -6.86 -9.72
C ILE A 206 -17.58 -6.78 -8.42
N GLY A 207 -16.33 -6.36 -8.55
CA GLY A 207 -15.44 -6.03 -7.45
C GLY A 207 -15.24 -4.52 -7.33
N VAL A 208 -15.19 -4.00 -6.10
CA VAL A 208 -14.96 -2.57 -5.82
C VAL A 208 -13.84 -2.35 -4.81
N THR A 209 -13.03 -1.33 -5.03
CA THR A 209 -11.88 -0.96 -4.19
C THR A 209 -11.66 0.56 -4.12
N GLY A 210 -10.64 0.99 -3.38
CA GLY A 210 -10.34 2.38 -3.09
C GLY A 210 -11.20 2.98 -1.96
N TYR A 211 -10.99 4.27 -1.70
CA TYR A 211 -11.70 5.04 -0.66
C TYR A 211 -13.23 5.05 -0.85
N GLY A 212 -13.70 5.09 -2.09
CA GLY A 212 -15.13 5.14 -2.42
C GLY A 212 -15.85 3.78 -2.42
N ARG A 213 -15.16 2.67 -2.13
CA ARG A 213 -15.65 1.31 -2.38
C ARG A 213 -16.97 0.97 -1.71
N MET A 214 -17.25 1.49 -0.50
CA MET A 214 -18.46 1.13 0.23
C MET A 214 -19.72 1.70 -0.43
N ILE A 215 -19.64 2.93 -0.93
CA ILE A 215 -20.73 3.57 -1.70
C ILE A 215 -20.97 2.78 -2.99
N LEU A 216 -19.89 2.41 -3.69
CA LEU A 216 -20.00 1.63 -4.93
C LEU A 216 -20.49 0.20 -4.70
N LYS A 217 -20.15 -0.39 -3.55
CA LYS A 217 -20.63 -1.72 -3.14
C LYS A 217 -22.15 -1.72 -3.03
N GLU A 218 -22.71 -0.74 -2.34
CA GLU A 218 -24.16 -0.61 -2.16
C GLU A 218 -24.86 -0.32 -3.49
N ALA A 219 -24.30 0.61 -4.27
CA ALA A 219 -24.81 1.00 -5.58
C ALA A 219 -24.93 -0.16 -6.57
N TYR A 220 -23.87 -0.97 -6.72
CA TYR A 220 -23.80 -2.04 -7.71
C TYR A 220 -24.07 -3.44 -7.15
N LYS A 221 -24.40 -3.54 -5.86
CA LYS A 221 -24.49 -4.83 -5.14
C LYS A 221 -23.24 -5.68 -5.37
N ALA A 222 -22.07 -5.03 -5.34
CA ALA A 222 -20.80 -5.65 -5.66
C ALA A 222 -20.50 -6.82 -4.70
N GLN A 223 -20.14 -7.98 -5.27
CA GLN A 223 -19.87 -9.20 -4.53
C GLN A 223 -18.62 -9.06 -3.65
N LEU A 224 -17.61 -8.34 -4.14
CA LEU A 224 -16.39 -8.05 -3.38
C LEU A 224 -16.22 -6.55 -3.18
N ALA A 225 -16.11 -6.14 -1.93
CA ALA A 225 -15.48 -4.87 -1.56
C ALA A 225 -14.21 -5.17 -0.76
N MET A 226 -13.09 -4.60 -1.21
CA MET A 226 -11.79 -4.84 -0.61
C MET A 226 -10.95 -3.58 -0.64
N GLU A 227 -10.14 -3.39 0.38
CA GLU A 227 -9.26 -2.23 0.49
C GLU A 227 -8.12 -2.28 -0.54
N GLU A 228 -7.53 -1.12 -0.80
CA GLU A 228 -6.62 -0.90 -1.92
C GLU A 228 -5.21 -1.48 -1.75
N VAL A 229 -4.64 -1.59 -0.55
CA VAL A 229 -3.34 -2.26 -0.32
C VAL A 229 -3.35 -3.67 -0.92
N SER A 230 -4.42 -4.42 -0.66
CA SER A 230 -4.61 -5.79 -1.16
C SER A 230 -4.87 -5.86 -2.66
N THR A 231 -5.81 -5.04 -3.17
CA THR A 231 -6.20 -5.11 -4.59
C THR A 231 -5.12 -4.51 -5.49
N CYS A 232 -4.51 -3.38 -5.10
CA CYS A 232 -3.43 -2.75 -5.84
C CYS A 232 -2.20 -3.65 -5.94
N SER A 233 -1.77 -4.26 -4.83
CA SER A 233 -0.63 -5.18 -4.84
C SER A 233 -0.92 -6.44 -5.68
N LYS A 234 -2.16 -6.95 -5.63
CA LYS A 234 -2.58 -8.06 -6.48
C LYS A 234 -2.55 -7.70 -7.97
N GLY A 235 -3.12 -6.56 -8.34
CA GLY A 235 -3.13 -6.08 -9.72
C GLY A 235 -1.73 -5.78 -10.24
N ALA A 236 -0.85 -5.24 -9.38
CA ALA A 236 0.55 -4.98 -9.71
C ALA A 236 1.29 -6.25 -10.13
N LEU A 237 1.20 -7.32 -9.33
CA LEU A 237 1.86 -8.59 -9.64
C LEU A 237 1.19 -9.34 -10.78
N TYR A 238 -0.13 -9.20 -10.93
CA TYR A 238 -0.89 -9.74 -12.06
C TYR A 238 -0.40 -9.13 -13.38
N LEU A 239 -0.43 -7.80 -13.51
CA LEU A 239 -0.04 -7.12 -14.75
C LEU A 239 1.46 -7.18 -15.07
N SER A 240 2.30 -7.42 -14.06
CA SER A 240 3.75 -7.58 -14.27
C SER A 240 4.18 -9.04 -14.48
N ASN A 241 3.25 -10.00 -14.45
CA ASN A 241 3.53 -11.44 -14.48
C ASN A 241 4.51 -11.90 -13.38
N ARG A 242 4.41 -11.29 -12.18
CA ARG A 242 5.27 -11.55 -11.00
C ARG A 242 4.50 -12.14 -9.82
N GLN A 243 3.55 -13.02 -10.10
CA GLN A 243 2.65 -13.56 -9.07
C GLN A 243 3.29 -14.61 -8.15
N LYS A 244 4.50 -15.10 -8.46
CA LYS A 244 5.20 -16.17 -7.74
C LYS A 244 6.52 -15.65 -7.16
N GLY A 245 6.89 -16.18 -5.99
CA GLY A 245 8.07 -15.78 -5.25
C GLY A 245 7.92 -14.42 -4.58
N ASP A 246 9.06 -13.87 -4.18
CA ASP A 246 9.13 -12.57 -3.52
C ASP A 246 8.89 -11.40 -4.48
N ALA A 247 8.30 -10.31 -3.98
CA ALA A 247 8.22 -9.03 -4.69
C ALA A 247 7.99 -7.87 -3.72
N THR A 248 8.34 -6.66 -4.16
CA THR A 248 7.95 -5.41 -3.49
C THR A 248 7.15 -4.55 -4.45
N VAL A 249 5.95 -4.15 -4.07
CA VAL A 249 5.12 -3.22 -4.84
C VAL A 249 5.22 -1.84 -4.22
N ILE A 250 5.51 -0.83 -5.02
CA ILE A 250 5.53 0.58 -4.64
C ILE A 250 4.41 1.29 -5.42
N ASP A 251 3.37 1.73 -4.71
CA ASP A 251 2.24 2.49 -5.26
C ASP A 251 2.37 3.95 -4.81
N ILE A 252 2.75 4.83 -5.73
CA ILE A 252 2.81 6.28 -5.46
C ILE A 252 1.51 6.88 -6.01
N GLY A 253 0.56 7.10 -5.11
CA GLY A 253 -0.77 7.59 -5.44
C GLY A 253 -0.83 9.11 -5.62
N GLY A 254 -2.06 9.61 -5.75
CA GLY A 254 -2.30 11.05 -5.84
C GLY A 254 -2.10 11.80 -4.53
N MET A 255 -2.41 11.17 -3.39
CA MET A 255 -2.34 11.80 -2.05
C MET A 255 -1.68 10.94 -0.97
N ASP A 256 -1.38 9.69 -1.27
CA ASP A 256 -0.78 8.72 -0.36
C ASP A 256 0.14 7.80 -1.15
N ASN A 257 1.07 7.16 -0.44
CA ASN A 257 2.04 6.24 -1.01
C ASN A 257 1.99 4.93 -0.24
N LYS A 258 2.29 3.81 -0.89
CA LYS A 258 2.28 2.50 -0.25
C LYS A 258 3.48 1.71 -0.70
N ALA A 259 4.04 0.94 0.21
CA ALA A 259 5.01 -0.08 -0.11
C ALA A 259 4.54 -1.40 0.50
N VAL A 260 4.51 -2.46 -0.29
CA VAL A 260 3.96 -3.76 0.10
C VAL A 260 4.97 -4.83 -0.25
N THR A 261 5.35 -5.66 0.72
CA THR A 261 6.14 -6.87 0.50
C THR A 261 5.20 -8.05 0.34
N LEU A 262 5.49 -8.89 -0.65
CA LEU A 262 4.66 -10.03 -1.01
C LEU A 262 5.51 -11.28 -1.17
N TYR A 263 4.89 -12.43 -0.89
CA TYR A 263 5.36 -13.75 -1.28
C TYR A 263 4.20 -14.50 -1.94
N ASP A 264 4.39 -14.99 -3.17
CA ASP A 264 3.35 -15.69 -3.96
C ASP A 264 2.03 -14.89 -4.05
N SER A 265 2.12 -13.59 -4.33
CA SER A 265 0.97 -12.65 -4.38
C SER A 265 0.22 -12.42 -3.07
N ILE A 266 0.72 -12.92 -1.95
CA ILE A 266 0.14 -12.70 -0.62
C ILE A 266 0.96 -11.60 0.08
N PRO A 267 0.37 -10.45 0.42
CA PRO A 267 1.03 -9.45 1.23
C PRO A 267 1.40 -10.00 2.59
N ASP A 268 2.62 -9.73 3.06
CA ASP A 268 3.07 -10.14 4.40
C ASP A 268 3.56 -8.96 5.26
N SER A 269 3.86 -7.81 4.65
CA SER A 269 4.03 -6.54 5.33
C SER A 269 3.79 -5.38 4.38
N PHE A 270 3.41 -4.23 4.94
CA PHE A 270 3.15 -3.04 4.16
C PHE A 270 3.23 -1.77 4.99
N THR A 271 3.51 -0.68 4.30
CA THR A 271 3.43 0.68 4.80
C THR A 271 2.42 1.45 3.97
N VAL A 272 1.73 2.38 4.63
CA VAL A 272 0.80 3.30 4.00
C VAL A 272 1.15 4.70 4.50
N GLY A 273 1.57 5.58 3.60
CA GLY A 273 1.80 6.98 3.90
C GLY A 273 0.56 7.65 4.48
N GLY A 274 0.78 8.70 5.26
CA GLY A 274 -0.33 9.59 5.62
C GLY A 274 -0.87 10.30 4.38
N VAL A 275 -2.11 10.79 4.46
CA VAL A 275 -2.67 11.67 3.43
C VAL A 275 -1.90 12.99 3.48
N CYS A 276 -0.95 13.16 2.57
CA CYS A 276 -0.14 14.37 2.43
C CYS A 276 0.08 14.68 0.95
N ALA A 277 -0.07 15.95 0.58
CA ALA A 277 0.21 16.39 -0.78
C ALA A 277 1.72 16.44 -1.09
N GLY A 278 2.59 16.39 -0.08
CA GLY A 278 4.04 16.20 -0.25
C GLY A 278 4.36 14.73 -0.60
N ALA A 279 5.40 14.50 -1.40
CA ALA A 279 5.77 13.19 -1.94
C ALA A 279 4.69 12.40 -2.69
N SER A 280 3.67 13.05 -3.26
CA SER A 280 2.62 12.35 -4.00
C SER A 280 2.43 12.91 -5.40
N GLY A 281 1.60 12.25 -6.19
CA GLY A 281 1.23 12.71 -7.53
C GLY A 281 0.67 14.14 -7.54
N ARG A 282 0.06 14.60 -6.45
CA ARG A 282 -0.44 15.98 -6.35
C ARG A 282 0.65 17.04 -6.41
N PHE A 283 1.82 16.77 -5.83
CA PHE A 283 2.98 17.65 -5.94
C PHE A 283 3.46 17.74 -7.40
N LEU A 284 3.60 16.60 -8.07
CA LEU A 284 4.03 16.53 -9.47
C LEU A 284 3.01 17.20 -10.41
N GLU A 285 1.72 16.98 -10.20
CA GLU A 285 0.65 17.64 -10.96
C GLU A 285 0.70 19.17 -10.81
N THR A 286 0.90 19.65 -9.58
CA THR A 286 1.00 21.09 -9.32
C THR A 286 2.28 21.69 -9.91
N SER A 287 3.37 20.94 -9.86
CA SER A 287 4.66 21.31 -10.46
C SER A 287 4.54 21.41 -11.99
N ALA A 288 3.96 20.41 -12.65
CA ALA A 288 3.72 20.42 -14.09
C ALA A 288 2.87 21.63 -14.53
N LYS A 289 1.77 21.91 -13.80
CA LYS A 289 0.94 23.11 -14.04
C LYS A 289 1.73 24.40 -13.90
N ARG A 290 2.63 24.49 -12.90
CA ARG A 290 3.47 25.68 -12.68
C ARG A 290 4.50 25.87 -13.80
N LEU A 291 4.98 24.77 -14.39
CA LEU A 291 5.86 24.78 -15.56
C LEU A 291 5.10 24.98 -16.90
N GLY A 292 3.78 24.96 -16.88
CA GLY A 292 2.95 25.14 -18.08
C GLY A 292 2.95 23.94 -19.03
N VAL A 293 3.17 22.73 -18.52
CA VAL A 293 3.25 21.49 -19.30
C VAL A 293 2.28 20.43 -18.78
N SER A 294 1.94 19.46 -19.63
CA SER A 294 1.22 18.25 -19.21
C SER A 294 2.10 17.35 -18.32
N LEU A 295 1.48 16.40 -17.60
CA LEU A 295 2.23 15.44 -16.77
C LEU A 295 3.14 14.51 -17.61
N ASP A 296 2.72 14.18 -18.83
CA ASP A 296 3.52 13.35 -19.75
C ASP A 296 4.76 14.11 -20.21
N GLU A 297 4.58 15.36 -20.66
CA GLU A 297 5.69 16.25 -21.02
C GLU A 297 6.61 16.53 -19.83
N PHE A 298 6.04 16.70 -18.63
CA PHE A 298 6.81 16.85 -17.39
C PHE A 298 7.72 15.65 -17.14
N GLY A 299 7.18 14.43 -17.29
CA GLY A 299 7.95 13.19 -17.18
C GLY A 299 9.10 13.13 -18.19
N ASP A 300 8.85 13.50 -19.45
CA ASP A 300 9.86 13.51 -20.51
C ASP A 300 10.91 14.61 -20.33
N LEU A 301 10.54 15.75 -19.75
CA LEU A 301 11.47 16.82 -19.35
C LEU A 301 12.40 16.35 -18.23
N ALA A 302 11.84 15.73 -17.20
CA ALA A 302 12.61 15.20 -16.07
C ALA A 302 13.67 14.16 -16.48
N LEU A 303 13.45 13.41 -17.57
CA LEU A 303 14.47 12.49 -18.10
C LEU A 303 15.72 13.21 -18.64
N LYS A 304 15.56 14.45 -19.14
CA LYS A 304 16.62 15.26 -19.77
C LYS A 304 17.37 16.13 -18.76
N GLY A 305 16.78 16.39 -17.60
CA GLY A 305 17.35 17.24 -16.56
C GLY A 305 18.32 16.51 -15.62
N ASP A 306 19.04 17.31 -14.83
CA ASP A 306 19.88 16.87 -13.73
C ASP A 306 19.32 17.41 -12.40
N TYR A 307 18.78 16.50 -11.60
CA TYR A 307 18.15 16.83 -10.31
C TYR A 307 19.11 17.54 -9.35
N ARG A 308 20.43 17.37 -9.52
CA ARG A 308 21.46 17.94 -8.61
C ARG A 308 21.65 19.44 -8.79
N LYS A 309 21.12 20.02 -9.87
CA LYS A 309 21.26 21.45 -10.17
C LYS A 309 20.22 22.33 -9.49
N VAL A 310 19.15 21.74 -8.97
CA VAL A 310 18.07 22.46 -8.30
C VAL A 310 17.84 21.80 -6.94
N PRO A 311 18.23 22.45 -5.83
CA PRO A 311 17.92 21.94 -4.51
C PRO A 311 16.39 21.97 -4.33
N MET A 312 15.80 20.84 -3.99
CA MET A 312 14.35 20.73 -3.83
C MET A 312 13.98 19.78 -2.71
N ASN A 313 13.09 20.23 -1.82
CA ASN A 313 12.55 19.44 -0.73
C ASN A 313 11.01 19.43 -0.75
N ALA A 314 10.45 18.35 -1.28
CA ALA A 314 9.01 18.14 -1.44
C ALA A 314 8.31 17.47 -0.23
N TYR A 315 8.97 17.39 0.94
CA TYR A 315 8.37 16.90 2.19
C TYR A 315 7.06 17.61 2.52
N CYS A 316 7.04 18.91 2.27
CA CYS A 316 5.83 19.71 2.23
C CYS A 316 5.66 20.26 0.82
N ILE A 317 4.50 20.06 0.21
CA ILE A 317 4.16 20.63 -1.11
C ILE A 317 4.41 22.14 -1.16
N VAL A 318 4.16 22.87 -0.07
CA VAL A 318 4.37 24.32 -0.01
C VAL A 318 5.86 24.66 -0.17
N PHE A 319 6.74 23.95 0.54
CA PHE A 319 8.19 24.20 0.46
C PHE A 319 8.75 23.71 -0.88
N GLY A 320 8.34 22.54 -1.37
CA GLY A 320 8.76 22.06 -2.69
C GLY A 320 8.36 23.02 -3.82
N LEU A 321 7.17 23.64 -3.74
CA LEU A 321 6.76 24.66 -4.71
C LEU A 321 7.53 25.97 -4.55
N GLN A 322 7.92 26.35 -3.34
CA GLN A 322 8.81 27.49 -3.12
C GLN A 322 10.18 27.24 -3.75
N ASP A 323 10.76 26.06 -3.55
CA ASP A 323 12.03 25.64 -4.15
C ASP A 323 11.95 25.64 -5.68
N LEU A 324 10.87 25.11 -6.24
CA LEU A 324 10.60 25.13 -7.68
C LEU A 324 10.62 26.57 -8.23
N VAL A 325 9.91 27.48 -7.57
CA VAL A 325 9.85 28.90 -7.99
C VAL A 325 11.21 29.57 -7.84
N ALA A 326 11.93 29.31 -6.75
CA ALA A 326 13.26 29.86 -6.51
C ALA A 326 14.28 29.37 -7.56
N GLY A 327 14.22 28.08 -7.93
CA GLY A 327 15.05 27.49 -8.98
C GLY A 327 14.84 28.18 -10.33
N LEU A 328 13.58 28.34 -10.75
CA LEU A 328 13.25 29.06 -11.98
C LEU A 328 13.69 30.53 -11.95
N ALA A 329 13.44 31.23 -10.84
CA ALA A 329 13.84 32.62 -10.67
C ALA A 329 15.36 32.82 -10.73
N SER A 330 16.12 31.78 -10.35
CA SER A 330 17.59 31.75 -10.41
C SER A 330 18.13 31.33 -11.78
N GLY A 331 17.26 31.14 -12.79
CA GLY A 331 17.65 30.78 -14.15
C GLY A 331 17.92 29.29 -14.37
N ALA A 332 17.46 28.42 -13.45
CA ALA A 332 17.53 26.98 -13.68
C ALA A 332 16.71 26.56 -14.90
N LYS A 333 17.17 25.53 -15.60
CA LYS A 333 16.43 24.99 -16.74
C LYS A 333 15.18 24.24 -16.28
N VAL A 334 14.14 24.27 -17.11
CA VAL A 334 12.86 23.62 -16.80
C VAL A 334 13.03 22.11 -16.62
N GLU A 335 13.88 21.48 -17.43
CA GLU A 335 14.21 20.06 -17.31
C GLU A 335 14.89 19.71 -15.98
N ASP A 336 15.81 20.55 -15.50
CA ASP A 336 16.51 20.34 -14.22
C ASP A 336 15.53 20.47 -13.03
N VAL A 337 14.59 21.42 -13.11
CA VAL A 337 13.52 21.60 -12.13
C VAL A 337 12.57 20.40 -12.10
N ALA A 338 12.16 19.90 -13.28
CA ALA A 338 11.31 18.71 -13.38
C ALA A 338 12.02 17.46 -12.82
N ALA A 339 13.31 17.30 -13.11
CA ALA A 339 14.13 16.21 -12.58
C ALA A 339 14.24 16.28 -11.04
N ALA A 340 14.49 17.48 -10.48
CA ALA A 340 14.54 17.69 -9.04
C ALA A 340 13.21 17.37 -8.34
N ALA A 341 12.08 17.72 -8.95
CA ALA A 341 10.76 17.40 -8.42
C ALA A 341 10.49 15.88 -8.40
N CYS A 342 10.81 15.17 -9.48
CA CYS A 342 10.72 13.71 -9.52
C CYS A 342 11.64 13.05 -8.48
N HIS A 343 12.88 13.52 -8.38
CA HIS A 343 13.85 13.00 -7.42
C HIS A 343 13.41 13.20 -5.98
N SER A 344 12.93 14.41 -5.63
CA SER A 344 12.49 14.72 -4.27
C SER A 344 11.30 13.85 -3.82
N VAL A 345 10.36 13.56 -4.72
CA VAL A 345 9.26 12.61 -4.43
C VAL A 345 9.80 11.19 -4.21
N ALA A 346 10.69 10.73 -5.08
CA ALA A 346 11.28 9.40 -5.00
C ALA A 346 12.10 9.19 -3.71
N GLU A 347 12.91 10.18 -3.35
CA GLU A 347 13.73 10.20 -2.12
C GLU A 347 12.86 10.12 -0.87
N GLN A 348 11.80 10.91 -0.79
CA GLN A 348 10.93 10.86 0.37
C GLN A 348 10.15 9.53 0.47
N VAL A 349 9.73 8.93 -0.66
CA VAL A 349 9.13 7.58 -0.64
C VAL A 349 10.12 6.56 -0.11
N PHE A 350 11.38 6.63 -0.55
CA PHE A 350 12.45 5.77 -0.05
C PHE A 350 12.68 5.94 1.47
N GLU A 351 12.81 7.19 1.94
CA GLU A 351 13.11 7.49 3.34
C GLU A 351 11.94 7.18 4.30
N GLN A 352 10.70 7.38 3.86
CA GLN A 352 9.52 7.25 4.74
C GLN A 352 8.83 5.90 4.65
N GLN A 353 8.79 5.26 3.47
CA GLN A 353 8.03 4.02 3.27
C GLN A 353 8.94 2.80 3.24
N LEU A 354 10.07 2.87 2.52
CA LEU A 354 10.90 1.70 2.27
C LEU A 354 11.80 1.33 3.45
N GLN A 355 12.09 2.27 4.36
CA GLN A 355 12.83 1.98 5.60
C GLN A 355 12.03 1.10 6.59
N GLU A 356 10.70 1.12 6.48
CA GLU A 356 9.80 0.41 7.41
C GLU A 356 9.37 -0.97 6.90
N ILE A 357 9.91 -1.43 5.76
CA ILE A 357 9.72 -2.78 5.21
C ILE A 357 11.06 -3.40 4.78
N ASP A 358 11.04 -4.68 4.42
CA ASP A 358 12.21 -5.34 3.83
C ASP A 358 12.05 -5.39 2.32
N ILE A 359 12.87 -4.62 1.60
CA ILE A 359 12.80 -4.58 0.14
C ILE A 359 13.18 -5.96 -0.43
N ARG A 360 12.28 -6.50 -1.23
CA ARG A 360 12.40 -7.79 -1.92
C ARG A 360 12.25 -7.62 -3.42
N TYR A 361 13.00 -8.38 -4.19
CA TYR A 361 13.03 -8.29 -5.65
C TYR A 361 12.12 -9.33 -6.32
N PRO A 362 11.46 -8.97 -7.44
CA PRO A 362 11.57 -7.69 -8.12
C PRO A 362 10.77 -6.57 -7.45
N ILE A 363 11.17 -5.33 -7.74
CA ILE A 363 10.44 -4.12 -7.32
C ILE A 363 9.51 -3.72 -8.47
N VAL A 364 8.22 -3.55 -8.18
CA VAL A 364 7.20 -3.17 -9.15
C VAL A 364 6.62 -1.82 -8.74
N GLN A 365 6.82 -0.79 -9.55
CA GLN A 365 6.25 0.54 -9.33
C GLN A 365 4.94 0.69 -10.10
N VAL A 366 3.89 1.13 -9.41
CA VAL A 366 2.52 1.22 -9.93
C VAL A 366 1.83 2.53 -9.51
N GLY A 367 0.56 2.67 -9.91
CA GLY A 367 -0.21 3.89 -9.73
C GLY A 367 -0.09 4.80 -10.95
N SER A 368 -0.93 5.84 -11.02
CA SER A 368 -0.92 6.79 -12.14
C SER A 368 0.39 7.56 -12.26
N THR A 369 1.14 7.72 -11.16
CA THR A 369 2.44 8.39 -11.19
C THR A 369 3.54 7.55 -11.82
N ALA A 370 3.36 6.23 -11.94
CA ALA A 370 4.29 5.36 -12.67
C ALA A 370 4.29 5.63 -14.18
N LEU A 371 3.32 6.40 -14.70
CA LEU A 371 3.34 6.93 -16.07
C LEU A 371 4.34 8.10 -16.23
N ILE A 372 4.73 8.75 -15.14
CA ILE A 372 5.70 9.85 -15.14
C ILE A 372 7.10 9.24 -15.20
N LYS A 373 7.63 9.08 -16.42
CA LYS A 373 8.93 8.40 -16.65
C LYS A 373 10.08 8.95 -15.82
N GLY A 374 10.12 10.27 -15.60
CA GLY A 374 11.11 10.92 -14.73
C GLY A 374 11.08 10.42 -13.29
N LEU A 375 9.89 10.12 -12.75
CA LEU A 375 9.75 9.55 -11.41
C LEU A 375 10.25 8.11 -11.36
N VAL A 376 9.94 7.31 -12.38
CA VAL A 376 10.42 5.92 -12.51
C VAL A 376 11.95 5.88 -12.60
N LYS A 377 12.54 6.77 -13.40
CA LYS A 377 14.00 6.94 -13.48
C LYS A 377 14.59 7.30 -12.12
N ALA A 378 14.03 8.31 -11.44
CA ALA A 378 14.50 8.73 -10.13
C ALA A 378 14.42 7.60 -9.08
N MET A 379 13.31 6.86 -9.03
CA MET A 379 13.17 5.70 -8.15
C MET A 379 14.22 4.63 -8.46
N SER A 380 14.48 4.34 -9.73
CA SER A 380 15.48 3.34 -10.14
C SER A 380 16.90 3.77 -9.76
N GLU A 381 17.23 5.07 -9.92
CA GLU A 381 18.52 5.64 -9.51
C GLU A 381 18.73 5.55 -8.00
N ILE A 382 17.72 5.92 -7.20
CA ILE A 382 17.79 5.87 -5.73
C ILE A 382 17.94 4.44 -5.23
N LEU A 383 17.20 3.50 -5.82
CA LEU A 383 17.24 2.09 -5.44
C LEU A 383 18.44 1.33 -6.05
N SER A 384 19.17 1.96 -6.98
CA SER A 384 20.24 1.33 -7.75
C SER A 384 19.81 0.02 -8.43
N VAL A 385 18.53 -0.09 -8.81
CA VAL A 385 17.92 -1.26 -9.46
C VAL A 385 16.82 -0.78 -10.40
N ASP A 386 16.70 -1.44 -11.55
CA ASP A 386 15.60 -1.19 -12.49
C ASP A 386 14.25 -1.63 -11.88
N VAL A 387 13.35 -0.67 -11.66
CA VAL A 387 11.99 -0.96 -11.22
C VAL A 387 11.14 -1.42 -12.40
N ILE A 388 10.29 -2.42 -12.17
CA ILE A 388 9.34 -2.90 -13.17
C ILE A 388 8.10 -2.00 -13.15
N VAL A 389 7.70 -1.50 -14.31
CA VAL A 389 6.41 -0.81 -14.48
C VAL A 389 5.55 -1.65 -15.43
N PRO A 390 4.38 -2.18 -14.99
CA PRO A 390 3.48 -2.91 -15.88
C PRO A 390 2.87 -1.98 -16.93
N GLU A 391 2.33 -2.54 -18.02
CA GLU A 391 1.79 -1.76 -19.16
C GLU A 391 0.64 -0.81 -18.77
N LYS A 392 -0.22 -1.23 -17.83
CA LYS A 392 -1.38 -0.45 -17.34
C LYS A 392 -1.27 -0.18 -15.83
N PRO A 393 -0.25 0.57 -15.36
CA PRO A 393 0.06 0.71 -13.95
C PRO A 393 -1.00 1.53 -13.19
N ASN A 394 -1.77 2.36 -13.90
CA ASN A 394 -2.88 3.14 -13.39
C ASN A 394 -4.15 2.33 -13.13
N LEU A 395 -4.28 1.11 -13.69
CA LEU A 395 -5.48 0.27 -13.59
C LEU A 395 -5.37 -0.85 -12.55
N ILE A 396 -4.23 -0.95 -11.86
CA ILE A 396 -3.89 -2.03 -10.93
C ILE A 396 -4.96 -2.32 -9.87
N GLY A 397 -5.56 -1.31 -9.24
CA GLY A 397 -6.61 -1.52 -8.22
C GLY A 397 -7.85 -2.19 -8.82
N ALA A 398 -8.29 -1.69 -9.98
CA ALA A 398 -9.44 -2.22 -10.71
C ALA A 398 -9.16 -3.64 -11.23
N VAL A 399 -7.98 -3.90 -11.79
CA VAL A 399 -7.56 -5.23 -12.23
C VAL A 399 -7.48 -6.20 -11.06
N GLY A 400 -6.85 -5.80 -9.96
CA GLY A 400 -6.68 -6.66 -8.79
C GLY A 400 -8.02 -7.11 -8.21
N VAL A 401 -8.99 -6.19 -8.09
CA VAL A 401 -10.31 -6.55 -7.57
C VAL A 401 -11.14 -7.37 -8.57
N ALA A 402 -10.99 -7.16 -9.90
CA ALA A 402 -11.62 -7.98 -10.93
C ALA A 402 -11.08 -9.43 -10.91
N VAL A 403 -9.76 -9.58 -10.76
CA VAL A 403 -9.12 -10.90 -10.59
C VAL A 403 -9.63 -11.59 -9.33
N MET A 404 -9.68 -10.90 -8.20
CA MET A 404 -10.14 -11.49 -6.94
C MET A 404 -11.62 -11.88 -6.97
N VAL A 405 -12.49 -11.01 -7.50
CA VAL A 405 -13.95 -11.27 -7.50
C VAL A 405 -14.31 -12.45 -8.41
N SER A 406 -13.51 -12.74 -9.45
CA SER A 406 -13.73 -13.91 -10.31
C SER A 406 -13.71 -15.24 -9.54
N GLY A 407 -13.02 -15.30 -8.40
CA GLY A 407 -12.98 -16.49 -7.55
C GLY A 407 -14.10 -16.64 -6.54
N MET A 408 -15.03 -15.67 -6.43
CA MET A 408 -16.11 -15.76 -5.45
C MET A 408 -17.15 -16.82 -5.80
N LYS A 409 -17.31 -17.17 -7.09
CA LYS A 409 -18.20 -18.24 -7.53
C LYS A 409 -17.81 -19.60 -6.95
N GLU A 410 -16.51 -19.91 -6.95
CA GLU A 410 -15.98 -21.18 -6.44
C GLU A 410 -16.14 -21.33 -4.92
N LEU A 411 -16.13 -20.22 -4.17
CA LEU A 411 -16.31 -20.22 -2.72
C LEU A 411 -17.78 -20.49 -2.32
N GLU A 412 -18.74 -19.97 -3.09
CA GLU A 412 -20.17 -20.23 -2.86
C GLU A 412 -20.62 -21.64 -3.28
N GLU A 413 -19.90 -22.26 -4.23
CA GLU A 413 -20.14 -23.64 -4.68
C GLU A 413 -19.45 -24.69 -3.79
N GLY A 414 -18.32 -24.35 -3.15
CA GLY A 414 -17.61 -25.23 -2.21
C GLY A 414 -18.18 -25.24 -0.78
N GLU A 415 -19.09 -24.31 -0.44
CA GLU A 415 -19.82 -24.26 0.83
C GLU A 415 -21.22 -24.90 0.76
N LYS A 416 -21.65 -25.38 -0.41
CA LYS A 416 -22.87 -26.20 -0.60
C LYS A 416 -22.51 -27.68 -0.69
#